data_AF-A0A1Y5XX84-F1
#
_entry.id   AF-A0A1Y5XX84-F1
#
_cell.length_a   1.000
_cell.length_b   1.000
_cell.length_c   1.000
_cell.angle_alpha   90.00
_cell.angle_beta   90.00
_cell.angle_gamma   90.00
#
_symmetry.space_group_name_H-M   'P 1'
#
loop_
_entity.id
_entity.type
_entity.pdbx_description
1 polymer ?
#
loop_
_entity_poly.entity_id
_entity_poly.type
_entity_poly.pdbx_seq_one_letter_code
_entity_poly.pdbx_strand_id
1 'polypeptide(L)'
;MAEEVLQGLADRARETAPRTFCVYGVRHDRMGDESDTFMAWGLEFSNPPRAVLLHRDGTVWMSDSATRALNSHQIGAEARLLWLD
;
A
#
# COMPACT_ATOMS: atom_id res chain seq x y z
N MET A 1 -3.99 22.05 -29.38
CA MET A 1 -2.69 22.19 -28.69
C MET A 1 -2.86 22.20 -27.16
N ALA A 2 -3.31 23.29 -26.51
CA ALA A 2 -3.45 23.31 -25.05
C ALA A 2 -4.47 22.28 -24.51
N GLU A 3 -5.64 22.18 -25.14
CA GLU A 3 -6.69 21.23 -24.75
C GLU A 3 -6.24 19.76 -24.91
N GLU A 4 -5.55 19.43 -26.00
CA GLU A 4 -5.02 18.09 -26.23
C GLU A 4 -3.96 17.70 -25.20
N VAL A 5 -3.12 18.66 -24.78
CA VAL A 5 -2.14 18.45 -23.70
C VAL A 5 -2.84 18.22 -22.37
N LEU A 6 -3.86 19.02 -22.04
CA LEU A 6 -4.63 18.87 -20.80
C LEU A 6 -5.38 17.54 -20.76
N GLN A 7 -5.98 17.12 -21.87
CA GLN A 7 -6.65 15.83 -21.99
C GLN A 7 -5.65 14.68 -21.80
N GLY A 8 -4.48 14.74 -22.44
CA GLY A 8 -3.44 13.73 -22.26
C GLY A 8 -2.91 13.65 -20.83
N LEU A 9 -2.81 14.78 -20.12
CA LEU A 9 -2.47 14.79 -18.69
C LEU A 9 -3.59 14.19 -17.84
N ALA A 10 -4.85 14.48 -18.15
CA ALA A 10 -5.99 13.91 -17.44
C ALA A 10 -6.07 12.39 -17.62
N ASP A 11 -5.80 11.88 -18.83
CA ASP A 11 -5.79 10.44 -19.11
C ASP A 11 -4.65 9.75 -18.37
N ARG A 12 -3.44 10.32 -18.39
CA ARG A 12 -2.32 9.81 -17.58
C ARG A 12 -2.62 9.85 -16.09
N ALA A 13 -3.25 10.92 -15.59
CA ALA A 13 -3.63 11.02 -14.19
C ALA A 13 -4.65 9.93 -13.81
N ARG A 14 -5.59 9.59 -14.68
CA ARG A 14 -6.53 8.47 -14.46
C ARG A 14 -5.82 7.11 -14.51
N GLU A 15 -4.86 6.92 -15.40
CA GLU A 15 -4.06 5.69 -15.48
C GLU A 15 -3.16 5.48 -14.26
N THR A 16 -2.61 6.58 -13.73
CA THR A 16 -1.69 6.55 -12.61
C THR A 16 -2.35 6.84 -11.27
N ALA A 17 -3.66 7.12 -11.22
CA ALA A 17 -4.39 7.44 -10.00
C ALA A 17 -4.27 6.27 -9.02
N PRO A 18 -3.46 6.39 -7.96
CA PRO A 18 -3.27 5.28 -7.06
C PRO A 18 -4.47 5.13 -6.15
N ARG A 19 -4.82 3.90 -5.80
CA ARG A 19 -5.73 3.62 -4.70
C ARG A 19 -4.96 3.61 -3.40
N THR A 20 -5.43 4.35 -2.42
CA THR A 20 -4.86 4.39 -1.07
C THR A 20 -5.32 3.16 -0.28
N PHE A 21 -4.41 2.59 0.50
CA PHE A 21 -4.72 1.46 1.39
C PHE A 21 -3.88 1.52 2.68
N CYS A 22 -4.24 0.67 3.62
CA CYS A 22 -3.51 0.44 4.86
C CYS A 22 -3.38 -1.06 5.12
N VAL A 23 -2.19 -1.51 5.53
CA VAL A 23 -1.97 -2.84 6.10
C VAL A 23 -1.67 -2.68 7.58
N TYR A 24 -2.38 -3.43 8.42
CA TYR A 24 -2.19 -3.39 9.87
C TYR A 24 -2.34 -4.78 10.46
N GLY A 25 -1.78 -5.01 11.65
CA GLY A 25 -1.89 -6.31 12.30
C GLY A 25 -1.10 -6.40 13.60
N VAL A 26 -1.08 -7.60 14.17
CA VAL A 26 -0.37 -7.95 15.41
C VAL A 26 0.64 -9.05 15.10
N ARG A 27 1.92 -8.88 15.48
CA ARG A 27 2.97 -9.88 15.22
C ARG A 27 2.84 -11.11 16.13
N HIS A 28 3.21 -12.28 15.60
CA HIS A 28 3.18 -13.56 16.32
C HIS A 28 4.41 -13.80 17.21
N ASP A 29 5.56 -13.25 16.81
CA ASP A 29 6.89 -13.69 17.23
C ASP A 29 7.41 -13.03 18.53
N ARG A 30 6.68 -12.04 19.04
CA ARG A 30 6.99 -11.38 20.30
C ARG A 30 5.85 -11.62 21.29
N MET A 31 5.88 -12.79 21.92
CA MET A 31 4.97 -13.07 23.02
C MET A 31 5.24 -12.11 24.18
N GLY A 32 4.31 -11.19 24.43
CA GLY A 32 4.21 -10.48 25.71
C GLY A 32 4.36 -8.96 25.69
N ASP A 33 4.42 -8.31 24.53
CA ASP A 33 4.40 -6.83 24.47
C ASP A 33 3.22 -6.33 23.62
N GLU A 34 2.40 -5.45 24.20
CA GLU A 34 1.32 -4.75 23.48
C GLU A 34 1.86 -3.82 22.38
N SER A 35 3.18 -3.60 22.33
CA SER A 35 3.88 -2.87 21.28
C SER A 35 4.01 -3.60 19.93
N ASP A 36 3.54 -4.85 19.82
CA ASP A 36 3.64 -5.66 18.59
C ASP A 36 2.54 -5.45 17.54
N THR A 37 1.81 -4.35 17.66
CA THR A 37 0.96 -3.86 16.60
C THR A 37 1.76 -3.11 15.54
N PHE A 38 1.35 -3.20 14.29
CA PHE A 38 1.91 -2.38 13.22
C PHE A 38 0.83 -1.80 12.33
N MET A 39 1.18 -0.70 11.68
CA MET A 39 0.38 -0.04 10.66
C MET A 39 1.33 0.51 9.59
N ALA A 40 0.98 0.29 8.33
CA ALA A 40 1.66 0.82 7.18
C ALA A 40 0.62 1.33 6.17
N TRP A 41 0.87 2.51 5.61
CA TRP A 41 0.03 3.10 4.57
C TRP A 41 0.62 2.82 3.20
N GLY A 42 -0.21 2.69 2.18
CA GLY A 42 0.28 2.45 0.85
C GLY A 42 -0.58 3.01 -0.27
N LEU A 43 0.03 3.00 -1.44
CA LEU A 43 -0.54 3.41 -2.72
C LEU A 43 -0.42 2.25 -3.69
N GLU A 44 -1.53 1.81 -4.28
CA GLU A 44 -1.55 0.83 -5.36
C GLU A 44 -1.83 1.50 -6.71
N PHE A 45 -0.91 1.31 -7.65
CA PHE A 45 -1.00 1.76 -9.04
C PHE A 45 -1.44 0.60 -9.93
N SER A 46 -2.32 0.89 -10.89
CA SER A 46 -2.83 -0.12 -11.84
C SER A 46 -1.93 -0.36 -13.05
N ASN A 47 -1.09 0.61 -13.44
CA ASN A 47 -0.28 0.50 -14.66
C ASN A 47 1.12 1.16 -14.54
N PRO A 48 2.21 0.38 -14.44
CA PRO A 48 2.22 -1.06 -14.18
C PRO A 48 1.70 -1.36 -12.76
N PRO A 49 1.16 -2.57 -12.50
CA PRO A 49 0.74 -2.99 -11.16
C PRO A 49 1.88 -2.86 -10.16
N ARG A 50 1.74 -1.97 -9.17
CA ARG A 50 2.71 -1.79 -8.08
C ARG A 50 2.01 -1.30 -6.83
N ALA A 51 2.49 -1.71 -5.68
CA ALA A 51 2.12 -1.17 -4.38
C ALA A 51 3.36 -0.67 -3.65
N VAL A 52 3.27 0.54 -3.10
CA VAL A 52 4.32 1.14 -2.25
C VAL A 52 3.76 1.26 -0.84
N LEU A 53 4.47 0.74 0.14
CA LEU A 53 4.10 0.78 1.56
C LEU A 53 5.11 1.61 2.35
N LEU A 54 4.61 2.48 3.21
CA LEU A 54 5.38 3.27 4.15
C LEU A 54 5.01 2.86 5.59
N HIS A 55 6.00 2.35 6.30
CA HIS A 55 5.88 2.02 7.72
C HIS A 55 6.15 3.26 8.58
N ARG A 56 5.66 3.23 9.82
CA ARG A 56 5.82 4.33 10.79
C ARG A 56 7.29 4.67 11.10
N ASP A 57 8.17 3.69 11.02
CA ASP A 57 9.62 3.86 11.21
C ASP A 57 10.33 4.49 9.99
N GLY A 58 9.59 4.83 8.94
CA GLY A 58 10.11 5.38 7.69
C GLY A 58 10.56 4.32 6.68
N THR A 59 10.47 3.04 7.02
CA THR A 59 10.81 1.95 6.09
C THR A 59 9.83 1.93 4.91
N VAL A 60 10.38 1.84 3.70
CA VAL A 60 9.59 1.76 2.46
C VAL A 60 9.71 0.38 1.83
N TRP A 61 8.58 -0.26 1.58
CA TRP A 61 8.50 -1.56 0.93
C TRP A 61 7.75 -1.47 -0.40
N MET A 62 8.16 -2.28 -1.38
CA MET A 62 7.49 -2.39 -2.67
C MET A 62 6.93 -3.79 -2.86
N SER A 63 5.77 -3.88 -3.51
CA SER A 63 5.13 -5.12 -3.93
C SER A 63 4.46 -4.92 -5.29
N ASP A 64 4.00 -5.99 -5.93
CA ASP A 64 3.24 -5.88 -7.19
C ASP A 64 1.76 -5.51 -6.93
N SER A 65 1.27 -5.70 -5.70
CA SER A 65 -0.08 -5.32 -5.29
C SER A 65 -0.21 -5.23 -3.77
N ALA A 66 -1.24 -4.54 -3.29
CA ALA A 66 -1.61 -4.46 -1.88
C ALA A 66 -1.93 -5.85 -1.31
N THR A 67 -2.55 -6.72 -2.11
CA THR A 67 -2.82 -8.12 -1.72
C THR A 67 -1.54 -8.92 -1.53
N ARG A 68 -0.54 -8.76 -2.41
CA ARG A 68 0.77 -9.42 -2.21
C ARG A 68 1.47 -8.87 -0.98
N ALA A 69 1.40 -7.56 -0.76
CA ALA A 69 1.94 -6.95 0.44
C ALA A 69 1.29 -7.50 1.72
N LEU A 70 -0.03 -7.66 1.76
CA LEU A 70 -0.74 -8.32 2.85
C LEU A 70 -0.21 -9.73 3.10
N ASN A 71 -0.12 -10.57 2.04
CA ASN A 71 0.31 -11.95 2.17
C ASN A 71 1.72 -12.06 2.77
N SER A 72 2.64 -11.15 2.41
CA SER A 72 3.98 -11.10 3.02
C SER A 72 3.94 -10.84 4.52
N HIS A 73 3.02 -9.99 5.00
CA HIS A 73 2.89 -9.70 6.43
C HIS A 73 2.20 -10.83 7.19
N GLN A 74 1.30 -11.58 6.55
CA GLN A 74 0.59 -12.71 7.18
C GLN A 74 1.51 -13.86 7.61
N ILE A 75 2.75 -13.91 7.09
CA ILE A 75 3.76 -14.90 7.50
C ILE A 75 4.11 -14.75 8.99
N GLY A 76 4.21 -13.52 9.48
CA GLY A 76 4.67 -13.21 10.84
C GLY A 76 3.64 -12.48 11.71
N ALA A 77 2.44 -12.23 11.20
CA ALA A 77 1.43 -11.43 11.90
C ALA A 77 0.00 -11.78 11.48
N GLU A 78 -0.97 -11.47 12.35
CA GLU A 78 -2.38 -11.44 12.00
C GLU A 78 -2.70 -10.14 11.25
N ALA A 79 -2.27 -10.06 9.99
CA ALA A 79 -2.41 -8.85 9.18
C ALA A 79 -3.77 -8.76 8.46
N ARG A 80 -4.23 -7.53 8.23
CA ARG A 80 -5.45 -7.16 7.48
C ARG A 80 -5.15 -6.00 6.52
N LEU A 81 -5.92 -5.95 5.43
CA LEU A 81 -5.87 -4.89 4.41
C LEU A 81 -7.16 -4.07 4.48
N LEU A 82 -7.02 -2.75 4.46
CA LEU A 82 -8.11 -1.78 4.36
C LEU A 82 -7.87 -0.88 3.14
N TRP A 83 -8.84 -0.81 2.22
CA TRP A 83 -8.87 0.21 1.18
C TRP A 83 -9.44 1.51 1.76
N LEU A 84 -8.82 2.64 1.43
CA LEU A 84 -9.22 3.95 1.92
C LEU A 84 -9.99 4.68 0.81
N ASP A 85 -11.08 5.36 1.19
CA ASP A 85 -11.92 6.19 0.31
C ASP A 85 -11.38 7.63 0.20
#